data_AF-A0A1F9MY21-F1
#
_entry.id   AF-A0A1F9MY21-F1
#
_cell.length_a   1.000
_cell.length_b   1.000
_cell.length_c   1.000
_cell.angle_alpha   90.00
_cell.angle_beta   90.00
_cell.angle_gamma   90.00
#
_symmetry.space_group_name_H-M   'P 1'
#
loop_
_entity.id
_entity.type
_entity.pdbx_description
1 polymer ?
#
loop_
_entity_poly.entity_id
_entity_poly.type
_entity_poly.pdbx_seq_one_letter_code
_entity_poly.pdbx_strand_id
1 'polypeptide(L)'
;MRRIALFIFSASILVLSLVGCKDGTQTPQDAPTVGAVNELSAAQPAAPAGAASEQAYLTYVTGLRREASEAKKVELPGESKKAQNWIMTLYRGEEVTVIEVDGEWAKVRASDDSEGWVKKSGLLPIEGVELATVFEKTKTFQRPDLLAQNTSRQLDPGALVFVLKSKDQFTEVNYYGQGTVWVLSGTLNTEPKEIAAAKLLAKVQWLKARNDADADKVMELARSEFGDSKLVGMADSEGKIAGEGAAPTDEAETVEGDAAPDADAEPAPVE
;
A
#
# COMPACT_ATOMS: atom_id res chain seq x y z
N MET A 1 34.84 -33.43 -14.74
CA MET A 1 34.78 -34.14 -13.45
C MET A 1 33.50 -33.71 -12.74
N ARG A 2 32.51 -34.61 -12.64
CA ARG A 2 31.21 -34.38 -11.98
C ARG A 2 31.33 -34.78 -10.51
N ARG A 3 30.80 -33.99 -9.58
CA ARG A 3 30.43 -34.46 -8.24
C ARG A 3 28.99 -34.07 -7.94
N ILE A 4 28.17 -35.11 -7.89
CA ILE A 4 26.78 -35.17 -7.46
C ILE A 4 26.84 -35.43 -5.96
N ALA A 5 26.14 -34.65 -5.14
CA ALA A 5 25.89 -34.98 -3.74
C ALA A 5 24.37 -35.09 -3.53
N LEU A 6 23.94 -36.34 -3.42
CA LEU A 6 22.61 -36.82 -3.10
C LEU A 6 22.57 -36.99 -1.57
N PHE A 7 21.58 -36.46 -0.87
CA PHE A 7 21.30 -36.86 0.52
C PHE A 7 19.85 -37.31 0.64
N ILE A 8 19.71 -38.56 1.05
CA ILE A 8 18.49 -39.35 1.20
C ILE A 8 18.20 -39.54 2.69
N PHE A 9 16.92 -39.40 3.04
CA PHE A 9 16.14 -39.99 4.14
C PHE A 9 16.76 -40.20 5.53
N SER A 10 16.02 -39.75 6.55
CA SER A 10 15.75 -40.61 7.70
C SER A 10 14.36 -40.35 8.27
N ALA A 11 13.60 -41.42 8.45
CA ALA A 11 12.27 -41.47 9.02
C ALA A 11 12.28 -42.42 10.22
N SER A 12 11.32 -42.22 11.13
CA SER A 12 10.89 -43.07 12.25
C SER A 12 11.47 -42.70 13.62
N ILE A 13 10.60 -42.43 14.61
CA ILE A 13 10.10 -43.45 15.56
C ILE A 13 8.97 -42.86 16.43
N LEU A 14 8.06 -43.78 16.75
CA LEU A 14 6.79 -43.75 17.50
C LEU A 14 6.96 -43.64 19.04
N VAL A 15 5.83 -43.52 19.76
CA VAL A 15 5.47 -43.97 21.15
C VAL A 15 4.78 -42.82 21.91
N LEU A 16 3.45 -42.75 22.03
CA LEU A 16 2.48 -43.52 22.85
C LEU A 16 2.64 -43.36 24.38
N SER A 17 1.67 -42.72 25.04
CA SER A 17 1.41 -42.86 26.48
C SER A 17 -0.09 -42.65 26.78
N LEU A 18 -0.56 -43.46 27.74
CA LEU A 18 -1.93 -43.84 28.05
C LEU A 18 -2.58 -43.02 29.18
N VAL A 19 -3.93 -42.92 29.11
CA VAL A 19 -4.96 -43.18 30.15
C VAL A 19 -4.92 -42.49 31.52
N GLY A 20 -6.06 -41.89 31.90
CA GLY A 20 -6.49 -41.71 33.29
C GLY A 20 -7.93 -41.19 33.42
N CYS A 21 -8.92 -42.08 33.52
CA CYS A 21 -10.27 -41.80 34.05
C CYS A 21 -10.31 -42.16 35.54
N LYS A 22 -10.96 -41.34 36.38
CA LYS A 22 -11.63 -41.82 37.61
C LYS A 22 -12.72 -40.86 38.09
N ASP A 23 -13.90 -41.42 38.30
CA ASP A 23 -15.14 -40.81 38.79
C ASP A 23 -15.09 -40.41 40.28
N GLY A 24 -15.95 -39.45 40.65
CA GLY A 24 -16.27 -39.11 42.03
C GLY A 24 -17.57 -38.31 42.15
N THR A 25 -18.66 -39.01 42.47
CA THR A 25 -20.03 -38.51 42.71
C THR A 25 -20.17 -37.85 44.09
N GLN A 26 -20.89 -36.72 44.18
CA GLN A 26 -21.75 -36.37 45.34
C GLN A 26 -22.82 -35.32 44.93
N THR A 27 -24.07 -35.56 45.35
CA THR A 27 -25.28 -34.72 45.33
C THR A 27 -25.94 -34.89 46.74
N PRO A 28 -27.01 -34.19 47.18
CA PRO A 28 -27.76 -33.01 46.68
C PRO A 28 -28.17 -32.02 47.83
N GLN A 29 -29.21 -31.17 47.58
CA GLN A 29 -29.99 -30.26 48.46
C GLN A 29 -29.58 -28.77 48.44
N ASP A 30 -30.46 -27.77 48.34
CA ASP A 30 -31.93 -27.67 48.26
C ASP A 30 -32.26 -26.28 47.66
N ALA A 31 -33.40 -26.18 46.96
CA ALA A 31 -34.06 -24.91 46.57
C ALA A 31 -34.92 -24.38 47.75
N PRO A 32 -35.67 -23.26 47.68
CA PRO A 32 -35.86 -22.27 46.60
C PRO A 32 -35.74 -20.79 47.11
N THR A 33 -35.91 -19.78 46.24
CA THR A 33 -36.82 -18.62 46.42
C THR A 33 -36.71 -17.65 45.24
N VAL A 34 -37.88 -17.14 44.87
CA VAL A 34 -38.29 -16.27 43.78
C VAL A 34 -37.71 -14.85 43.88
N GLY A 35 -37.40 -14.22 42.75
CA GLY A 35 -37.09 -12.79 42.69
C GLY A 35 -36.76 -12.29 41.29
N ALA A 36 -37.72 -11.63 40.65
CA ALA A 36 -37.60 -10.96 39.37
C ALA A 36 -36.64 -9.75 39.44
N VAL A 37 -35.78 -9.57 38.44
CA VAL A 37 -35.90 -8.61 37.31
C VAL A 37 -34.59 -8.69 36.52
N ASN A 38 -34.65 -8.96 35.23
CA ASN A 38 -33.52 -8.69 34.35
C ASN A 38 -34.06 -7.96 33.11
N GLU A 39 -34.12 -6.64 33.25
CA GLU A 39 -34.43 -5.71 32.19
C GLU A 39 -33.31 -5.72 31.15
N LEU A 40 -33.72 -5.86 29.89
CA LEU A 40 -33.10 -5.34 28.68
C LEU A 40 -31.55 -5.37 28.62
N SER A 41 -30.99 -6.53 28.29
CA SER A 41 -29.78 -6.56 27.48
C SER A 41 -30.18 -6.17 26.05
N ALA A 42 -30.01 -4.90 25.72
CA ALA A 42 -30.09 -4.44 24.34
C ALA A 42 -29.05 -5.22 23.52
N ALA A 43 -29.56 -6.03 22.60
CA ALA A 43 -28.76 -6.68 21.58
C ALA A 43 -28.00 -5.59 20.82
N GLN A 44 -26.70 -5.50 21.08
CA GLN A 44 -25.77 -4.80 20.22
C GLN A 44 -25.92 -5.38 18.82
N PRO A 45 -26.14 -4.57 17.77
CA PRO A 45 -26.13 -5.08 16.41
C PRO A 45 -24.79 -5.78 16.21
N ALA A 46 -24.85 -7.10 15.97
CA ALA A 46 -23.69 -7.85 15.56
C ALA A 46 -23.15 -7.21 14.29
N ALA A 47 -21.99 -6.58 14.38
CA ALA A 47 -21.19 -6.25 13.22
C ALA A 47 -21.09 -7.52 12.36
N PRO A 48 -21.24 -7.42 11.02
CA PRO A 48 -21.17 -8.60 10.18
C PRO A 48 -19.83 -9.30 10.42
N ALA A 49 -19.93 -10.59 10.73
CA ALA A 49 -18.81 -11.47 10.97
C ALA A 49 -17.88 -11.51 9.75
N GLY A 50 -16.60 -11.23 10.00
CA GLY A 50 -15.47 -11.86 9.31
C GLY A 50 -15.35 -11.64 7.80
N ALA A 51 -15.12 -10.40 7.37
CA ALA A 51 -14.26 -10.22 6.20
C ALA A 51 -12.83 -10.46 6.67
N ALA A 52 -12.17 -11.49 6.13
CA ALA A 52 -10.74 -11.69 6.36
C ALA A 52 -10.03 -10.43 5.87
N SER A 53 -9.41 -9.70 6.80
CA SER A 53 -8.67 -8.49 6.49
C SER A 53 -7.36 -8.89 5.81
N GLU A 54 -7.19 -8.50 4.55
CA GLU A 54 -6.00 -8.82 3.77
C GLU A 54 -5.01 -7.65 3.85
N GLN A 55 -3.73 -7.95 4.03
CA GLN A 55 -2.68 -6.93 3.98
C GLN A 55 -2.29 -6.65 2.53
N ALA A 56 -2.13 -5.38 2.20
CA ALA A 56 -1.72 -4.93 0.88
C ALA A 56 -0.71 -3.80 0.96
N TYR A 57 0.16 -3.71 -0.04
CA TYR A 57 0.97 -2.54 -0.31
C TYR A 57 0.26 -1.57 -1.24
N LEU A 58 0.47 -0.28 -1.01
CA LEU A 58 0.14 0.75 -1.98
C LEU A 58 1.16 0.81 -3.12
N THR A 59 0.68 0.70 -4.35
CA THR A 59 1.54 0.71 -5.54
C THR A 59 1.81 2.11 -6.10
N TYR A 60 1.19 3.16 -5.59
CA TYR A 60 1.47 4.55 -5.94
C TYR A 60 1.03 5.48 -4.81
N VAL A 61 1.45 6.74 -4.84
CA VAL A 61 0.99 7.74 -3.87
C VAL A 61 -0.47 8.08 -4.11
N THR A 62 -1.32 7.91 -3.11
CA THR A 62 -2.77 8.11 -3.22
C THR A 62 -3.36 8.80 -2.00
N GLY A 63 -4.57 9.32 -2.12
CA GLY A 63 -5.31 9.90 -1.00
C GLY A 63 -6.16 8.88 -0.30
N LEU A 64 -6.10 8.86 1.03
CA LEU A 64 -7.11 8.21 1.85
C LEU A 64 -8.36 9.09 1.88
N ARG A 65 -9.49 8.55 1.39
CA ARG A 65 -10.74 9.30 1.23
C ARG A 65 -11.77 8.98 2.30
N ARG A 66 -12.70 9.90 2.55
CA ARG A 66 -13.80 9.69 3.52
C ARG A 66 -14.89 8.77 2.96
N GLU A 67 -15.18 8.92 1.67
CA GLU A 67 -16.15 8.09 0.93
C GLU A 67 -15.52 7.52 -0.34
N ALA A 68 -16.08 6.41 -0.81
CA ALA A 68 -15.75 5.70 -2.05
C ALA A 68 -16.17 6.49 -3.30
N SER A 69 -15.62 7.70 -3.47
CA SER A 69 -15.99 8.62 -4.55
C SER A 69 -14.82 9.52 -4.96
N GLU A 70 -14.78 9.90 -6.24
CA GLU A 70 -13.83 10.89 -6.75
C GLU A 70 -14.20 12.33 -6.39
N ALA A 71 -15.40 12.56 -5.84
CA ALA A 71 -15.85 13.89 -5.47
C ALA A 71 -14.86 14.57 -4.51
N LYS A 72 -14.47 15.82 -4.81
CA LYS A 72 -13.59 16.62 -3.94
C LYS A 72 -14.21 16.88 -2.57
N LYS A 73 -15.54 17.04 -2.54
CA LYS A 73 -16.31 17.22 -1.31
C LYS A 73 -17.48 16.25 -1.24
N VAL A 74 -17.78 15.79 -0.03
CA VAL A 74 -18.84 14.82 0.27
C VAL A 74 -19.76 15.33 1.37
N GLU A 75 -21.00 14.85 1.38
CA GLU A 75 -22.01 15.22 2.37
C GLU A 75 -21.95 14.22 3.52
N LEU A 76 -21.50 14.68 4.69
CA LEU A 76 -21.41 13.82 5.86
C LEU A 76 -22.74 13.79 6.62
N PRO A 77 -23.17 12.62 7.14
CA PRO A 77 -24.39 12.53 7.94
C PRO A 77 -24.38 13.50 9.12
N GLY A 78 -25.40 14.36 9.20
CA GLY A 78 -25.53 15.35 10.27
C GLY A 78 -24.75 16.65 10.07
N GLU A 79 -24.01 16.80 8.96
CA GLU A 79 -23.34 18.05 8.60
C GLU A 79 -24.13 18.85 7.57
N SER A 80 -24.27 20.15 7.79
CA SER A 80 -24.96 21.07 6.86
C SER A 80 -24.05 21.57 5.74
N LYS A 81 -22.74 21.30 5.81
CA LYS A 81 -21.74 21.71 4.82
C LYS A 81 -21.03 20.49 4.26
N LYS A 82 -20.65 20.55 2.98
CA LYS A 82 -19.84 19.50 2.37
C LYS A 82 -18.42 19.53 2.94
N ALA A 83 -17.95 18.39 3.41
CA ALA A 83 -16.60 18.21 3.91
C ALA A 83 -15.65 17.82 2.77
N GLN A 84 -14.35 18.08 2.93
CA GLN A 84 -13.35 17.57 1.99
C GLN A 84 -13.30 16.05 2.06
N ASN A 85 -13.33 15.40 0.90
CA ASN A 85 -13.25 13.94 0.79
C ASN A 85 -11.81 13.40 0.89
N TRP A 86 -10.90 14.21 1.42
CA TRP A 86 -9.50 13.85 1.61
C TRP A 86 -9.19 13.82 3.10
N ILE A 87 -8.61 12.72 3.57
CA ILE A 87 -8.15 12.56 4.95
C ILE A 87 -6.63 12.84 4.99
N MET A 88 -5.86 12.08 4.21
CA MET A 88 -4.41 12.19 4.16
C MET A 88 -3.83 11.57 2.89
N THR A 89 -2.54 11.81 2.66
CA THR A 89 -1.77 11.16 1.59
C THR A 89 -1.11 9.90 2.14
N LEU A 90 -1.32 8.78 1.45
CA LEU A 90 -0.62 7.52 1.69
C LEU A 90 0.43 7.30 0.59
N TYR A 91 1.59 6.77 0.98
CA TYR A 91 2.74 6.68 0.08
C TYR A 91 2.93 5.28 -0.49
N ARG A 92 3.61 5.19 -1.65
CA ARG A 92 3.96 3.91 -2.27
C ARG A 92 4.80 3.06 -1.31
N GLY A 93 4.47 1.77 -1.23
CA GLY A 93 5.12 0.80 -0.35
C GLY A 93 4.66 0.89 1.11
N GLU A 94 3.73 1.78 1.43
CA GLU A 94 3.01 1.73 2.70
C GLU A 94 2.13 0.48 2.75
N GLU A 95 2.12 -0.17 3.90
CA GLU A 95 1.31 -1.34 4.20
C GLU A 95 -0.02 -0.88 4.78
N VAL A 96 -1.11 -1.42 4.25
CA VAL A 96 -2.46 -1.15 4.70
C VAL A 96 -3.22 -2.46 4.90
N THR A 97 -4.19 -2.43 5.80
CA THR A 97 -5.11 -3.54 6.01
C THR A 97 -6.40 -3.27 5.27
N VAL A 98 -6.75 -4.10 4.29
CA VAL A 98 -8.03 -4.02 3.58
C VAL A 98 -9.13 -4.55 4.48
N ILE A 99 -10.13 -3.70 4.74
CA ILE A 99 -11.29 -4.01 5.60
C ILE A 99 -12.47 -4.44 4.74
N GLU A 100 -12.71 -3.71 3.65
CA GLU A 100 -13.89 -3.87 2.80
C GLU A 100 -13.54 -3.50 1.36
N VAL A 101 -14.23 -4.12 0.40
CA VAL A 101 -14.12 -3.77 -1.02
C VAL A 101 -15.53 -3.48 -1.55
N ASP A 102 -15.71 -2.28 -2.11
CA ASP A 102 -16.95 -1.84 -2.74
C ASP A 102 -16.65 -1.31 -4.16
N GLY A 103 -17.02 -2.10 -5.17
CA GLY A 103 -16.76 -1.80 -6.57
C GLY A 103 -15.26 -1.57 -6.86
N GLU A 104 -14.92 -0.35 -7.29
CA GLU A 104 -13.55 0.07 -7.59
C GLU A 104 -12.77 0.59 -6.36
N TRP A 105 -13.43 0.66 -5.21
CA TRP A 105 -12.87 1.20 -3.98
C TRP A 105 -12.64 0.10 -2.96
N ALA A 106 -11.67 0.33 -2.10
CA ALA A 106 -11.39 -0.51 -0.95
C ALA A 106 -11.28 0.38 0.28
N LYS A 107 -12.01 0.01 1.33
CA LYS A 107 -11.83 0.61 2.65
C LYS A 107 -10.60 -0.03 3.28
N VAL A 108 -9.66 0.80 3.70
CA VAL A 108 -8.38 0.37 4.27
C VAL A 108 -8.14 1.04 5.60
N ARG A 109 -7.34 0.37 6.45
CA ARG A 109 -6.73 0.96 7.64
C ARG A 109 -5.24 1.17 7.39
N ALA A 110 -4.79 2.41 7.56
CA ALA A 110 -3.38 2.79 7.46
C ALA A 110 -2.62 2.50 8.75
N SER A 111 -1.30 2.70 8.72
CA SER A 111 -0.39 2.38 9.83
C SER A 111 -0.61 3.23 11.09
N ASP A 112 -1.26 4.38 10.97
CA ASP A 112 -1.64 5.28 12.05
C ASP A 112 -3.07 5.02 12.59
N ASP A 113 -3.63 3.85 12.26
CA ASP A 113 -5.01 3.42 12.53
C ASP A 113 -6.10 4.26 11.83
N SER A 114 -5.73 5.19 10.95
CA SER A 114 -6.70 5.94 10.15
C SER A 114 -7.40 5.04 9.14
N GLU A 115 -8.73 5.15 9.06
CA GLU A 115 -9.53 4.41 8.09
C GLU A 115 -10.08 5.33 7.00
N GLY A 116 -10.20 4.79 5.79
CA GLY A 116 -10.82 5.48 4.66
C GLY A 116 -10.76 4.65 3.39
N TRP A 117 -11.09 5.27 2.27
CA TRP A 117 -11.22 4.61 0.98
C TRP A 117 -10.07 4.96 0.04
N VAL A 118 -9.55 3.94 -0.63
CA VAL A 118 -8.57 4.06 -1.72
C VAL A 118 -9.05 3.29 -2.94
N LYS A 119 -8.52 3.61 -4.13
CA LYS A 119 -8.82 2.83 -5.33
C LYS A 119 -8.21 1.43 -5.21
N LYS A 120 -9.01 0.41 -5.49
CA LYS A 120 -8.59 -1.00 -5.47
C LYS A 120 -7.42 -1.28 -6.40
N SER A 121 -7.34 -0.59 -7.54
CA SER A 121 -6.23 -0.70 -8.49
C SER A 121 -4.86 -0.31 -7.92
N GLY A 122 -4.85 0.45 -6.81
CA GLY A 122 -3.63 0.83 -6.12
C GLY A 122 -3.13 -0.19 -5.10
N LEU A 123 -3.89 -1.26 -4.84
CA LEU A 123 -3.56 -2.26 -3.83
C LEU A 123 -2.89 -3.48 -4.45
N LEU A 124 -1.77 -3.90 -3.85
CA LEU A 124 -1.07 -5.13 -4.18
C LEU A 124 -1.02 -6.02 -2.93
N PRO A 125 -1.67 -7.19 -2.93
CA PRO A 125 -1.56 -8.16 -1.83
C PRO A 125 -0.12 -8.44 -1.43
N ILE A 126 0.15 -8.51 -0.12
CA ILE A 126 1.51 -8.80 0.39
C ILE A 126 1.91 -10.26 0.13
N GLU A 127 0.94 -11.17 0.00
CA GLU A 127 1.24 -12.59 -0.19
C GLU A 127 2.11 -12.84 -1.43
N GLY A 128 3.33 -13.36 -1.22
CA GLY A 128 4.28 -13.65 -2.29
C GLY A 128 4.96 -12.42 -2.89
N VAL A 129 4.79 -11.23 -2.29
CA VAL A 129 5.40 -9.98 -2.73
C VAL A 129 6.46 -9.51 -1.73
N GLU A 130 7.66 -9.26 -2.24
CA GLU A 130 8.77 -8.69 -1.45
C GLU A 130 9.08 -7.26 -1.93
N LEU A 131 9.53 -6.40 -1.04
CA LEU A 131 10.02 -5.07 -1.40
C LEU A 131 11.51 -5.12 -1.72
N ALA A 132 11.89 -4.46 -2.81
CA ALA A 132 13.28 -4.31 -3.21
C ALA A 132 13.59 -2.86 -3.60
N THR A 133 14.88 -2.54 -3.64
CA THR A 133 15.41 -1.31 -4.21
C THR A 133 16.63 -1.59 -5.10
N VAL A 134 17.11 -0.57 -5.81
CA VAL A 134 18.31 -0.66 -6.65
C VAL A 134 19.29 0.44 -6.26
N PHE A 135 20.58 0.10 -6.14
CA PHE A 135 21.61 1.09 -5.84
C PHE A 135 22.11 1.83 -7.06
N GLU A 136 21.89 1.29 -8.26
CA GLU A 136 22.44 1.84 -9.48
C GLU A 136 21.36 1.87 -10.54
N LYS A 137 21.58 2.70 -11.55
CA LYS A 137 20.69 2.77 -12.69
C LYS A 137 20.62 1.41 -13.38
N THR A 138 19.46 0.78 -13.30
CA THR A 138 19.26 -0.61 -13.67
C THR A 138 18.49 -0.70 -14.98
N LYS A 139 19.05 -1.46 -15.92
CA LYS A 139 18.38 -1.78 -17.19
C LYS A 139 17.15 -2.63 -16.92
N THR A 140 16.07 -2.35 -17.64
CA THR A 140 14.87 -3.17 -17.61
C THR A 140 14.74 -3.97 -18.90
N PHE A 141 13.92 -5.02 -18.85
CA PHE A 141 13.70 -5.95 -19.95
C PHE A 141 12.19 -6.20 -20.11
N GLN A 142 11.75 -6.35 -21.36
CA GLN A 142 10.35 -6.67 -21.66
C GLN A 142 10.02 -8.14 -21.40
N ARG A 143 11.04 -9.01 -21.42
CA ARG A 143 10.97 -10.45 -21.16
C ARG A 143 12.20 -10.86 -20.35
N PRO A 144 12.18 -12.01 -19.65
CA PRO A 144 13.33 -12.53 -18.92
C PRO A 144 14.39 -13.11 -19.88
N ASP A 145 14.96 -12.22 -20.71
CA ASP A 145 15.96 -12.52 -21.74
C ASP A 145 16.87 -11.30 -21.92
N LEU A 146 18.18 -11.53 -22.03
CA LEU A 146 19.19 -10.48 -22.17
C LEU A 146 19.02 -9.67 -23.45
N LEU A 147 18.42 -10.27 -24.49
CA LEU A 147 18.17 -9.60 -25.76
C LEU A 147 16.90 -8.74 -25.76
N ALA A 148 16.02 -8.92 -24.78
CA ALA A 148 14.76 -8.19 -24.66
C ALA A 148 14.90 -6.89 -23.86
N GLN A 149 16.07 -6.25 -23.91
CA GLN A 149 16.33 -5.03 -23.16
C GLN A 149 15.36 -3.92 -23.58
N ASN A 150 14.77 -3.26 -22.60
CA ASN A 150 13.94 -2.10 -22.81
C ASN A 150 14.85 -0.84 -22.90
N THR A 151 14.77 -0.13 -24.01
CA THR A 151 15.56 1.10 -24.24
C THR A 151 14.88 2.35 -23.71
N SER A 152 13.56 2.34 -23.52
CA SER A 152 12.78 3.48 -23.04
C SER A 152 12.57 3.48 -21.53
N ARG A 153 12.82 2.34 -20.85
CA ARG A 153 12.60 2.20 -19.40
C ARG A 153 13.86 1.74 -18.68
N GLN A 154 14.19 2.43 -17.60
CA GLN A 154 15.26 2.09 -16.68
C GLN A 154 14.75 2.34 -15.26
N LEU A 155 15.28 1.62 -14.28
CA LEU A 155 15.09 1.97 -12.88
C LEU A 155 16.23 2.86 -12.45
N ASP A 156 15.91 3.99 -11.86
CA ASP A 156 16.89 4.89 -11.29
C ASP A 156 17.31 4.41 -9.88
N PRO A 157 18.49 4.80 -9.39
CA PRO A 157 18.91 4.50 -8.02
C PRO A 157 17.84 4.90 -7.00
N GLY A 158 17.67 4.09 -5.95
CA GLY A 158 16.67 4.31 -4.90
C GLY A 158 15.24 4.01 -5.30
N ALA A 159 14.98 3.52 -6.52
CA ALA A 159 13.64 3.11 -6.92
C ALA A 159 13.08 2.04 -5.97
N LEU A 160 11.88 2.27 -5.42
CA LEU A 160 11.17 1.28 -4.61
C LEU A 160 10.31 0.39 -5.53
N VAL A 161 10.61 -0.90 -5.55
CA VAL A 161 9.95 -1.87 -6.42
C VAL A 161 9.35 -3.03 -5.63
N PHE A 162 8.30 -3.63 -6.18
CA PHE A 162 7.69 -4.84 -5.63
C PHE A 162 8.14 -6.03 -6.46
N VAL A 163 8.83 -6.97 -5.85
CA VAL A 163 9.24 -8.24 -6.44
C VAL A 163 8.02 -9.15 -6.53
N LEU A 164 7.61 -9.47 -7.76
CA LEU A 164 6.40 -10.25 -8.01
C LEU A 164 6.72 -11.72 -8.30
N LYS A 165 7.74 -11.96 -9.13
CA LYS A 165 8.21 -13.32 -9.44
C LYS A 165 9.63 -13.30 -9.98
N SER A 166 10.32 -14.43 -9.86
CA SER A 166 11.66 -14.63 -10.39
C SER A 166 11.70 -15.78 -11.39
N LYS A 167 12.52 -15.63 -12.43
CA LYS A 167 12.78 -16.64 -13.46
C LYS A 167 14.24 -16.57 -13.90
N ASP A 168 14.98 -17.64 -13.68
CA ASP A 168 16.41 -17.74 -13.98
C ASP A 168 17.20 -16.62 -13.28
N GLN A 169 17.81 -15.71 -14.03
CA GLN A 169 18.55 -14.54 -13.53
C GLN A 169 17.74 -13.25 -13.55
N PHE A 170 16.43 -13.33 -13.86
CA PHE A 170 15.55 -12.18 -13.98
C PHE A 170 14.47 -12.19 -12.91
N THR A 171 14.11 -11.01 -12.45
CA THR A 171 13.00 -10.79 -11.52
C THR A 171 12.03 -9.80 -12.14
N GLU A 172 10.75 -10.17 -12.18
CA GLU A 172 9.67 -9.27 -12.56
C GLU A 172 9.31 -8.41 -11.36
N VAL A 173 9.32 -7.10 -11.57
CA VAL A 173 9.03 -6.12 -10.53
C VAL A 173 7.94 -5.14 -10.98
N ASN A 174 7.05 -4.75 -10.08
CA ASN A 174 6.19 -3.59 -10.29
C ASN A 174 6.96 -2.31 -9.92
N TYR A 175 6.97 -1.33 -10.82
CA TYR A 175 7.70 -0.08 -10.65
C TYR A 175 6.79 1.14 -10.92
N TYR A 176 6.89 2.19 -10.08
CA TYR A 176 6.15 3.47 -10.17
C TYR A 176 4.64 3.40 -10.47
N GLY A 177 3.95 2.30 -10.13
CA GLY A 177 2.53 2.12 -10.45
C GLY A 177 2.22 2.01 -11.95
N GLN A 178 3.23 2.00 -12.83
CA GLN A 178 3.10 2.04 -14.29
C GLN A 178 3.17 0.65 -14.96
N GLY A 179 3.08 -0.42 -14.16
CA GLY A 179 3.11 -1.81 -14.61
C GLY A 179 4.35 -2.57 -14.17
N THR A 180 4.63 -3.67 -14.85
CA THR A 180 5.72 -4.59 -14.50
C THR A 180 6.84 -4.56 -15.53
N VAL A 181 8.07 -4.81 -15.07
CA VAL A 181 9.26 -4.95 -15.90
C VAL A 181 10.13 -6.07 -15.37
N TRP A 182 10.94 -6.68 -16.22
CA TRP A 182 11.98 -7.60 -15.79
C TRP A 182 13.28 -6.85 -15.53
N VAL A 183 13.99 -7.21 -14.47
CA VAL A 183 15.34 -6.73 -14.15
C VAL A 183 16.23 -7.92 -13.83
N LEU A 184 17.55 -7.72 -13.83
CA LEU A 184 18.46 -8.76 -13.37
C LEU A 184 18.35 -8.90 -11.86
N SER A 185 18.15 -10.12 -11.35
CA SER A 185 17.94 -10.35 -9.91
C SER A 185 19.10 -9.84 -9.06
N GLY A 186 20.34 -9.92 -9.58
CA GLY A 186 21.54 -9.46 -8.90
C GLY A 186 21.66 -7.94 -8.71
N THR A 187 20.76 -7.13 -9.29
CA THR A 187 20.74 -5.67 -9.08
C THR A 187 19.78 -5.24 -7.97
N LEU A 188 18.93 -6.14 -7.50
CA LEU A 188 17.95 -5.88 -6.45
C LEU A 188 18.62 -6.01 -5.08
N ASN A 189 18.31 -5.07 -4.19
CA ASN A 189 18.63 -5.14 -2.78
C ASN A 189 17.33 -5.21 -1.98
N THR A 190 17.23 -6.19 -1.08
CA THR A 190 16.07 -6.44 -0.22
C THR A 190 16.39 -6.22 1.26
N GLU A 191 17.52 -5.59 1.58
CA GLU A 191 17.89 -5.33 2.98
C GLU A 191 16.88 -4.36 3.61
N PRO A 192 16.25 -4.73 4.76
CA PRO A 192 15.18 -3.93 5.34
C PRO A 192 15.54 -2.46 5.57
N LYS A 193 16.80 -2.20 5.92
CA LYS A 193 17.36 -0.85 6.10
C LYS A 193 17.29 -0.03 4.81
N GLU A 194 17.73 -0.62 3.70
CA GLU A 194 17.74 0.04 2.39
C GLU A 194 16.33 0.21 1.83
N ILE A 195 15.42 -0.72 2.13
CA ILE A 195 14.00 -0.57 1.80
C ILE A 195 13.37 0.59 2.57
N ALA A 196 13.65 0.71 3.87
CA ALA A 196 13.15 1.82 4.68
C ALA A 196 13.69 3.17 4.20
N ALA A 197 14.99 3.24 3.88
CA ALA A 197 15.60 4.41 3.25
C ALA A 197 14.95 4.74 1.89
N ALA A 198 14.74 3.75 1.03
CA ALA A 198 14.07 3.93 -0.27
C ALA A 198 12.63 4.45 -0.14
N LYS A 199 11.87 3.99 0.87
CA LYS A 199 10.52 4.53 1.17
C LYS A 199 10.57 6.02 1.50
N LEU A 200 11.48 6.43 2.38
CA LEU A 200 11.64 7.85 2.73
C LEU A 200 12.10 8.68 1.53
N LEU A 201 13.07 8.19 0.76
CA LEU A 201 13.56 8.88 -0.44
C LEU A 201 12.46 9.02 -1.51
N ALA A 202 11.62 8.01 -1.71
CA ALA A 202 10.46 8.10 -2.60
C ALA A 202 9.49 9.21 -2.13
N LYS A 203 9.23 9.29 -0.82
CA LYS A 203 8.43 10.38 -0.23
C LYS A 203 9.09 11.76 -0.43
N VAL A 204 10.40 11.88 -0.22
CA VAL A 204 11.16 13.12 -0.48
C VAL A 204 10.99 13.56 -1.93
N GLN A 205 11.13 12.65 -2.90
CA GLN A 205 11.00 12.98 -4.32
C GLN A 205 9.59 13.45 -4.66
N TRP A 206 8.56 12.78 -4.13
CA TRP A 206 7.17 13.21 -4.32
C TRP A 206 6.91 14.61 -3.74
N LEU A 207 7.43 14.91 -2.55
CA LEU A 207 7.30 16.22 -1.92
C LEU A 207 8.05 17.31 -2.71
N LYS A 208 9.27 17.03 -3.16
CA LYS A 208 10.05 17.95 -4.01
C LYS A 208 9.35 18.26 -5.33
N ALA A 209 8.78 17.26 -5.99
CA ALA A 209 8.02 17.45 -7.23
C ALA A 209 6.82 18.39 -7.06
N ARG A 210 6.31 18.53 -5.82
CA ARG A 210 5.21 19.41 -5.44
C ARG A 210 5.66 20.72 -4.80
N ASN A 211 6.96 20.97 -4.73
CA ASN A 211 7.55 22.11 -4.03
C ASN A 211 7.09 22.22 -2.56
N ASP A 212 6.95 21.08 -1.90
CA ASP A 212 6.51 20.98 -0.51
C ASP A 212 7.71 21.14 0.45
N ALA A 213 7.58 22.04 1.43
CA ALA A 213 8.64 22.36 2.39
C ALA A 213 8.97 21.19 3.34
N ASP A 214 8.08 20.20 3.46
CA ASP A 214 8.35 19.02 4.28
C ASP A 214 9.37 18.07 3.64
N ALA A 215 9.72 18.25 2.35
CA ALA A 215 10.74 17.47 1.67
C ALA A 215 12.08 17.45 2.44
N ASP A 216 12.52 18.60 2.94
CA ASP A 216 13.78 18.72 3.66
C ASP A 216 13.72 18.05 5.04
N LYS A 217 12.57 18.12 5.72
CA LYS A 217 12.36 17.44 7.00
C LYS A 217 12.40 15.91 6.85
N VAL A 218 11.77 15.39 5.80
CA VAL A 218 11.79 13.95 5.51
C VAL A 218 13.19 13.49 5.09
N MET A 219 13.93 14.33 4.34
CA MET A 219 15.32 14.03 4.01
C MET A 219 16.21 14.01 5.26
N GLU A 220 16.00 14.94 6.19
CA GLU A 220 16.74 14.98 7.46
C GLU A 220 16.43 13.74 8.33
N LEU A 221 15.16 13.32 8.38
CA LEU A 221 14.78 12.06 9.02
C LEU A 221 15.50 10.87 8.38
N ALA A 222 15.58 10.81 7.04
CA ALA A 222 16.31 9.75 6.35
C ALA A 222 17.80 9.72 6.72
N ARG A 223 18.44 10.89 6.88
CA ARG A 223 19.84 10.98 7.35
C ARG A 223 20.01 10.55 8.80
N SER A 224 19.09 10.95 9.66
CA SER A 224 19.11 10.60 11.09
C SER A 224 18.99 9.09 11.29
N GLU A 225 18.00 8.48 10.65
CA GLU A 225 17.67 7.06 10.88
C GLU A 225 18.51 6.11 10.02
N PHE A 226 18.94 6.56 8.84
CA PHE A 226 19.59 5.72 7.83
C PHE A 226 20.86 6.38 7.25
N GLY A 227 21.61 7.15 8.04
CA GLY A 227 22.83 7.83 7.56
C GLY A 227 23.94 6.88 7.08
N ASP A 228 23.90 5.60 7.45
CA ASP A 228 24.79 4.55 6.98
C ASP A 228 24.22 3.76 5.78
N SER A 229 23.04 4.13 5.28
CA SER A 229 22.46 3.58 4.05
C SER A 229 23.22 4.08 2.84
N LYS A 230 23.50 3.16 1.91
CA LYS A 230 24.11 3.53 0.63
C LYS A 230 23.21 4.51 -0.14
N LEU A 231 21.89 4.32 -0.10
CA LEU A 231 20.94 5.18 -0.80
C LEU A 231 20.90 6.61 -0.28
N VAL A 232 20.97 6.80 1.05
CA VAL A 232 21.00 8.14 1.64
C VAL A 232 22.29 8.87 1.25
N GLY A 233 23.44 8.18 1.36
CA GLY A 233 24.72 8.77 0.91
C GLY A 233 24.73 9.12 -0.58
N MET A 234 24.08 8.31 -1.42
CA MET A 234 23.91 8.61 -2.84
C MET A 234 23.04 9.86 -3.08
N ALA A 235 21.94 10.01 -2.34
CA ALA A 235 21.02 11.14 -2.45
C ALA A 235 21.67 12.49 -2.10
N ASP A 236 22.67 12.47 -1.22
CA ASP A 236 23.44 13.67 -0.87
C ASP A 236 24.49 14.01 -1.94
N SER A 237 25.04 13.00 -2.63
CA SER A 237 26.07 13.17 -3.67
C SER A 237 25.49 13.53 -5.05
N GLU A 238 24.33 12.99 -5.39
CA GLU A 238 23.65 13.22 -6.65
C GLU A 238 22.28 13.81 -6.35
N GLY A 239 22.07 15.09 -6.67
CA GLY A 239 20.80 15.79 -6.48
C GLY A 239 19.62 15.25 -7.31
N LYS A 240 19.65 13.98 -7.73
CA LYS A 240 18.64 13.29 -8.54
C LYS A 240 18.56 11.80 -8.17
N ILE A 241 17.77 11.49 -7.15
CA ILE A 241 17.19 10.14 -6.95
C ILE A 241 15.87 10.14 -7.74
N ALA A 242 15.54 9.00 -8.34
CA ALA A 242 14.41 8.82 -9.27
C ALA A 242 13.14 9.65 -9.00
N GLY A 243 12.70 10.44 -9.98
CA GLY A 243 11.41 11.12 -9.95
C GLY A 243 10.28 10.16 -10.36
N GLU A 244 9.27 10.01 -9.52
CA GLU A 244 8.04 9.29 -9.87
C GLU A 244 7.35 10.03 -11.02
N GLY A 245 7.16 9.32 -12.14
CA GLY A 245 6.50 9.85 -13.32
C GLY A 245 5.02 10.06 -13.06
N ALA A 246 4.65 11.33 -12.89
CA ALA A 246 3.30 11.87 -12.77
C ALA A 246 2.46 11.27 -11.63
N ALA A 247 2.23 12.09 -10.61
CA ALA A 247 1.01 11.98 -9.82
C ALA A 247 -0.19 11.85 -10.79
N PRO A 248 -1.23 11.06 -10.47
CA PRO A 248 -2.51 11.27 -11.13
C PRO A 248 -2.85 12.75 -10.95
N THR A 249 -2.93 13.46 -12.07
CA THR A 249 -3.35 14.85 -12.17
C THR A 249 -4.80 14.91 -11.72
N ASP A 250 -5.02 15.01 -10.41
CA ASP A 250 -6.23 15.65 -9.88
C ASP A 250 -5.91 17.15 -9.90
N GLU A 251 -5.95 17.72 -11.11
CA GLU A 251 -5.64 19.13 -11.36
C GLU A 251 -6.55 20.01 -10.51
N ALA A 252 -5.93 20.64 -9.52
CA ALA A 252 -6.37 21.91 -9.00
C ALA A 252 -5.95 22.98 -10.02
N GLU A 253 -6.73 23.13 -11.08
CA GLU A 253 -6.66 24.33 -11.90
C GLU A 253 -7.46 25.43 -11.21
N THR A 254 -6.73 26.41 -10.69
CA THR A 254 -7.22 27.75 -10.39
C THR A 254 -7.80 28.37 -11.65
N VAL A 255 -9.11 28.60 -11.68
CA VAL A 255 -9.73 29.57 -12.59
C VAL A 255 -10.42 30.62 -11.72
N GLU A 256 -9.65 31.65 -11.37
CA GLU A 256 -10.21 33.00 -11.21
C GLU A 256 -10.39 33.57 -12.61
N GLY A 257 -11.59 34.04 -12.94
CA GLY A 257 -11.86 34.62 -14.25
C GLY A 257 -13.35 34.73 -14.56
N ASP A 258 -14.11 35.31 -13.63
CA ASP A 258 -15.46 35.79 -13.88
C ASP A 258 -15.38 36.98 -14.83
N ALA A 259 -15.69 36.74 -16.11
CA ALA A 259 -15.94 37.78 -17.09
C ALA A 259 -16.98 37.26 -18.08
N ALA A 260 -18.23 37.64 -17.83
CA ALA A 260 -19.34 37.51 -18.75
C ALA A 260 -19.02 38.18 -20.10
N PRO A 261 -19.51 37.61 -21.20
CA PRO A 261 -19.97 38.41 -22.32
C PRO A 261 -21.49 38.32 -22.45
N ASP A 262 -22.11 39.49 -22.40
CA ASP A 262 -23.46 39.74 -22.91
C ASP A 262 -23.63 39.15 -24.31
N ALA A 263 -24.66 38.34 -24.50
CA ALA A 263 -25.14 37.91 -25.79
C ALA A 263 -26.65 38.14 -25.86
N ASP A 264 -26.99 39.41 -26.08
CA ASP A 264 -28.23 39.82 -26.72
C ASP A 264 -28.15 39.41 -28.21
N ALA A 265 -28.98 38.45 -28.62
CA ALA A 265 -29.23 38.17 -30.04
C ALA A 265 -30.67 37.66 -30.21
N GLU A 266 -31.53 38.60 -30.60
CA GLU A 266 -32.87 38.42 -31.16
C GLU A 266 -32.92 37.32 -32.26
N PRO A 267 -33.97 36.48 -32.31
CA PRO A 267 -34.26 35.68 -33.48
C PRO A 267 -35.12 36.47 -34.49
N ALA A 268 -34.64 36.58 -35.74
CA ALA A 268 -35.42 37.09 -36.87
C ALA A 268 -36.57 36.12 -37.25
N PRO A 269 -37.71 36.61 -37.76
CA PRO A 269 -38.82 35.77 -38.20
C PRO A 269 -38.57 35.21 -39.61
N VAL A 270 -39.03 33.97 -39.82
CA VAL A 270 -39.06 33.29 -41.11
C VAL A 270 -40.35 33.69 -41.83
N GLU A 271 -40.22 34.29 -43.02
CA GLU A 271 -41.24 34.26 -44.09
C GLU A 271 -40.67 33.50 -45.29
#